data_AF-A0A926EW87-F1
#
_entry.id   AF-A0A926EW87-F1
#
_cell.length_a   1.000
_cell.length_b   1.000
_cell.length_c   1.000
_cell.angle_alpha   90.00
_cell.angle_beta   90.00
_cell.angle_gamma   90.00
#
_symmetry.space_group_name_H-M   'P 1'
#
loop_
_entity.id
_entity.type
_entity.pdbx_description
1 polymer ?
#
loop_
_entity_poly.entity_id
_entity_poly.type
_entity_poly.pdbx_seq_one_letter_code
_entity_poly.pdbx_strand_id
1 'polypeptide(L)'
;MKKKSNLTWIVSSMLLSILFYFICSRLTKGNDATFIVGFAGVLALIISYIFKMRITTITATLGYPISYILGIVFETDSITYPGGASGNWWQIWIVSYWIFIGIGITIDIIMKYRKKKNKS
;
A
#
# COMPACT_ATOMS: atom_id res chain seq x y z
N MET A 1 -1.36 -13.53 -27.55
CA MET A 1 -1.06 -14.22 -26.27
C MET A 1 -0.84 -13.31 -25.03
N LYS A 2 -1.07 -11.98 -25.05
CA LYS A 2 -0.73 -11.05 -23.93
C LYS A 2 -1.70 -10.99 -22.73
N LYS A 3 -2.88 -11.61 -22.77
CA LYS A 3 -3.94 -11.45 -21.73
C LYS A 3 -3.69 -12.31 -20.49
N LYS A 4 -3.10 -13.50 -20.65
CA LYS A 4 -2.85 -14.48 -19.56
C LYS A 4 -1.80 -13.97 -18.56
N SER A 5 -0.72 -13.33 -19.03
CA SER A 5 0.38 -12.89 -18.17
C SER A 5 0.03 -11.74 -17.22
N ASN A 6 -0.92 -10.88 -17.60
CA ASN A 6 -1.36 -9.79 -16.73
C ASN A 6 -2.25 -10.32 -15.61
N LEU A 7 -3.13 -11.28 -15.91
CA LEU A 7 -4.02 -11.87 -14.91
C LEU A 7 -3.22 -12.64 -13.85
N THR A 8 -2.23 -13.46 -14.26
CA THR A 8 -1.35 -14.16 -13.31
C THR A 8 -0.58 -13.21 -12.42
N TRP A 9 -0.15 -12.05 -12.94
CA TRP A 9 0.58 -11.05 -12.18
C TRP A 9 -0.30 -10.38 -11.12
N ILE A 10 -1.54 -10.02 -11.47
CA ILE A 10 -2.50 -9.43 -10.54
C ILE A 10 -2.87 -10.43 -9.44
N VAL A 11 -3.17 -11.68 -9.79
CA VAL A 11 -3.51 -12.73 -8.81
C VAL A 11 -2.33 -12.97 -7.86
N SER A 12 -1.09 -12.97 -8.38
CA SER A 12 0.11 -13.08 -7.56
C SER A 12 0.27 -11.90 -6.60
N SER A 13 0.06 -10.65 -7.06
CA SER A 13 0.11 -9.46 -6.18
C SER A 13 -0.99 -9.45 -5.12
N MET A 14 -2.19 -9.95 -5.44
CA MET A 14 -3.29 -10.07 -4.48
C MET A 14 -2.96 -11.10 -3.40
N LEU A 15 -2.49 -12.29 -3.78
CA LEU A 15 -2.05 -13.32 -2.83
C LEU A 15 -0.92 -12.82 -1.92
N LEU A 16 0.06 -12.10 -2.50
CA LEU A 16 1.17 -11.54 -1.74
C LEU A 16 0.71 -10.48 -0.74
N SER A 17 -0.24 -9.62 -1.14
CA SER A 17 -0.81 -8.60 -0.25
C SER A 17 -1.60 -9.24 0.89
N ILE A 18 -2.32 -10.33 0.65
CA ILE A 18 -3.03 -11.10 1.69
C ILE A 18 -2.04 -11.73 2.68
N LEU A 19 -0.92 -12.27 2.19
CA LEU A 19 0.13 -12.80 3.06
C LEU A 19 0.74 -11.70 3.95
N PHE A 20 1.04 -10.53 3.39
CA PHE A 20 1.54 -9.40 4.18
C PHE A 20 0.53 -8.90 5.21
N TYR A 21 -0.75 -8.86 4.85
CA TYR A 21 -1.82 -8.54 5.78
C TYR A 21 -1.84 -9.54 6.95
N PHE A 22 -1.77 -10.84 6.68
CA PHE A 22 -1.81 -11.87 7.72
C PHE A 22 -0.60 -11.80 8.65
N ILE A 23 0.59 -11.59 8.09
CA ILE A 23 1.83 -11.41 8.86
C ILE A 23 1.74 -10.18 9.76
N CYS A 24 1.37 -9.01 9.20
CA CYS A 24 1.27 -7.79 9.99
C CYS A 24 0.15 -7.87 11.03
N SER A 25 -0.99 -8.48 10.71
CA SER A 25 -2.10 -8.70 11.66
C SER A 25 -1.66 -9.50 12.89
N ARG A 26 -0.82 -10.52 12.70
CA ARG A 26 -0.23 -11.29 13.79
C ARG A 26 0.75 -10.47 14.62
N LEU A 27 1.57 -9.63 13.98
CA LEU A 27 2.54 -8.77 14.66
C LEU A 27 1.87 -7.65 15.47
N THR A 28 0.80 -7.06 14.94
CA THR A 28 0.09 -5.94 15.56
C THR A 28 -1.00 -6.37 16.55
N LYS A 29 -1.12 -7.68 16.84
CA LYS A 29 -2.12 -8.27 17.74
C LYS A 29 -3.56 -7.76 17.47
N GLY A 30 -3.91 -7.53 16.21
CA GLY A 30 -5.26 -7.07 15.84
C GLY A 30 -5.54 -5.57 15.97
N ASN A 31 -4.51 -4.70 16.01
CA ASN A 31 -4.72 -3.24 15.91
C ASN A 31 -5.58 -2.86 14.67
N ASP A 32 -6.54 -1.96 14.85
CA ASP A 32 -7.41 -1.37 13.83
C ASP A 32 -6.64 -0.79 12.64
N ALA A 33 -5.42 -0.30 12.88
CA ALA A 33 -4.55 0.22 11.84
C ALA A 33 -4.26 -0.82 10.73
N THR A 34 -4.11 -2.10 11.09
CA THR A 34 -3.88 -3.19 10.13
C THR A 34 -5.07 -3.35 9.19
N PHE A 35 -6.29 -3.22 9.71
CA PHE A 35 -7.50 -3.26 8.89
C PHE A 35 -7.59 -2.05 7.97
N ILE A 36 -7.32 -0.84 8.48
CA ILE A 36 -7.38 0.41 7.70
C ILE A 36 -6.39 0.38 6.54
N VAL A 37 -5.12 0.06 6.81
CA VAL A 37 -4.07 -0.01 5.78
C VAL A 37 -4.35 -1.16 4.81
N GLY A 38 -4.82 -2.31 5.31
CA GLY A 38 -5.13 -3.47 4.49
C GLY A 38 -6.27 -3.19 3.51
N PHE A 39 -7.34 -2.54 4.00
CA PHE A 39 -8.48 -2.12 3.17
C PHE A 39 -8.06 -1.09 2.11
N ALA A 40 -7.24 -0.10 2.49
CA ALA A 40 -6.69 0.87 1.54
C ALA A 40 -5.86 0.18 0.43
N GLY A 41 -5.09 -0.86 0.78
CA GLY A 41 -4.32 -1.63 -0.19
C GLY A 41 -5.18 -2.42 -1.16
N VAL A 42 -6.23 -3.09 -0.68
CA VAL A 42 -7.20 -3.79 -1.53
C VAL A 42 -7.89 -2.82 -2.48
N LEU A 43 -8.33 -1.66 -1.99
CA LEU A 43 -8.91 -0.61 -2.84
C LEU A 43 -7.92 -0.13 -3.91
N ALA A 44 -6.66 0.15 -3.54
CA ALA A 44 -5.63 0.56 -4.48
C ALA A 44 -5.37 -0.51 -5.56
N LEU A 45 -5.40 -1.80 -5.21
CA LEU A 45 -5.27 -2.91 -6.15
C LEU A 45 -6.46 -2.99 -7.12
N ILE A 46 -7.69 -2.81 -6.65
CA ILE A 46 -8.90 -2.77 -7.51
C ILE A 46 -8.82 -1.63 -8.51
N ILE A 47 -8.47 -0.42 -8.03
CA ILE A 47 -8.27 0.75 -8.89
C ILE A 47 -7.16 0.46 -9.92
N SER A 48 -6.04 -0.08 -9.44
CA SER A 48 -4.90 -0.44 -10.28
C SER A 48 -5.28 -1.44 -11.38
N TYR A 49 -6.16 -2.41 -11.07
CA TYR A 49 -6.70 -3.36 -12.04
C TYR A 49 -7.53 -2.69 -13.13
N ILE A 50 -8.53 -1.89 -12.73
CA ILE A 50 -9.45 -1.19 -13.65
C ILE A 50 -8.66 -0.31 -14.61
N PHE A 51 -7.68 0.44 -14.08
CA PHE A 51 -6.89 1.36 -14.88
C PHE A 51 -5.64 0.72 -15.51
N LYS A 52 -5.33 -0.56 -15.28
CA LYS A 52 -4.09 -1.21 -15.74
C LYS A 52 -2.81 -0.45 -15.32
N MET A 53 -2.80 0.03 -14.08
CA MET A 53 -1.72 0.82 -13.47
C MET A 53 -0.74 -0.11 -12.77
N ARG A 54 0.34 -0.49 -13.44
CA ARG A 54 1.26 -1.54 -12.94
C ARG A 54 2.10 -1.07 -11.76
N ILE A 55 2.48 0.21 -11.73
CA ILE A 55 3.35 0.74 -10.68
C ILE A 55 2.57 0.86 -9.38
N THR A 56 1.31 1.29 -9.47
CA THR A 56 0.37 1.35 -8.35
C THR A 56 0.16 -0.03 -7.72
N THR A 57 0.15 -1.11 -8.52
CA THR A 57 0.11 -2.48 -7.98
C THR A 57 1.34 -2.78 -7.10
N ILE A 58 2.53 -2.40 -7.57
CA ILE A 58 3.80 -2.64 -6.88
C ILE A 58 3.87 -1.82 -5.60
N THR A 59 3.55 -0.52 -5.69
CA THR A 59 3.60 0.37 -4.53
C THR A 59 2.52 0.04 -3.50
N ALA A 60 1.35 -0.44 -3.91
CA ALA A 60 0.34 -0.93 -2.96
C ALA A 60 0.79 -2.22 -2.26
N THR A 61 1.41 -3.16 -3.00
CA THR A 61 1.84 -4.44 -2.45
C THR A 61 3.07 -4.31 -1.55
N LEU A 62 4.12 -3.61 -2.02
CA LEU A 62 5.37 -3.42 -1.28
C LEU A 62 5.29 -2.27 -0.28
N GLY A 63 4.49 -1.25 -0.57
CA GLY A 63 4.28 -0.14 0.34
C GLY A 63 3.71 -0.58 1.67
N TYR A 64 2.93 -1.67 1.71
CA TYR A 64 2.30 -2.16 2.95
C TYR A 64 3.35 -2.56 4.01
N PRO A 65 4.27 -3.51 3.73
CA PRO A 65 5.33 -3.86 4.68
C PRO A 65 6.37 -2.75 4.86
N ILE A 66 6.68 -1.96 3.83
CA ILE A 66 7.65 -0.85 3.96
C ILE A 66 7.12 0.22 4.92
N SER A 67 5.84 0.59 4.79
CA SER A 67 5.19 1.57 5.65
C SER A 67 5.07 1.07 7.09
N TYR A 68 4.90 -0.24 7.27
CA TYR A 68 4.90 -0.86 8.60
C TYR A 68 6.27 -0.73 9.27
N ILE A 69 7.35 -1.04 8.53
CA ILE A 69 8.72 -0.86 9.02
C ILE A 69 9.00 0.61 9.34
N LEU A 70 8.56 1.54 8.49
CA LEU A 70 8.68 2.97 8.77
C LEU A 70 7.92 3.37 10.04
N GLY A 71 6.73 2.80 10.27
CA GLY A 71 5.97 2.99 11.49
C GLY A 71 6.76 2.60 12.75
N ILE A 72 7.47 1.47 12.72
CA ILE A 72 8.31 1.01 13.82
C ILE A 72 9.57 1.87 13.97
N VAL A 73 10.25 2.19 12.86
CA VAL A 73 11.53 2.92 12.88
C VAL A 73 11.36 4.36 13.34
N PHE A 74 10.26 5.00 12.97
CA PHE A 74 9.93 6.37 13.35
C PHE A 74 8.97 6.45 14.55
N GLU A 75 8.68 5.29 15.17
CA GLU A 75 7.92 5.27 16.41
C GLU A 75 8.63 6.14 17.44
N THR A 76 7.89 7.11 17.96
CA THR A 76 8.35 7.97 19.04
C THR A 76 7.36 7.85 20.19
N ASP A 77 7.87 7.88 21.41
CA ASP A 77 7.04 7.92 22.62
C ASP A 77 6.28 9.25 22.66
N SER A 78 5.11 9.28 22.03
CA SER A 78 4.21 10.42 22.09
C SER A 78 3.34 10.32 23.34
N ILE A 79 3.45 11.31 24.21
CA ILE A 79 2.57 11.48 25.39
C ILE A 79 1.22 11.97 24.88
N THR A 80 0.26 11.07 24.65
CA THR A 80 -1.08 11.45 24.19
C THR A 80 -1.91 11.95 25.37
N TYR A 81 -2.48 13.15 25.25
CA TYR A 81 -3.42 13.72 26.21
C TYR A 81 -4.83 13.11 26.01
N PRO A 82 -5.55 12.63 27.04
CA PRO A 82 -5.19 12.56 28.45
C PRO A 82 -4.72 11.14 28.85
N GLY A 83 -3.40 10.93 28.96
CA GLY A 83 -2.82 9.97 29.89
C GLY A 83 -2.57 8.54 29.42
N GLY A 84 -2.49 8.27 28.12
CA GLY A 84 -2.07 6.96 27.60
C GLY A 84 -0.79 7.09 26.78
N ALA A 85 0.27 6.37 27.15
CA ALA A 85 1.41 6.14 26.27
C ALA A 85 0.93 5.25 25.11
N SER A 86 0.41 5.87 24.04
CA SER A 86 0.11 5.16 22.80
C SER A 86 1.17 5.54 21.78
N GLY A 87 2.04 4.61 21.41
CA GLY A 87 3.01 4.82 20.35
C GLY A 87 2.32 5.28 19.06
N ASN A 88 2.91 6.27 18.39
CA ASN A 88 2.37 6.87 17.17
C ASN A 88 2.68 6.05 15.89
N TRP A 89 3.28 4.87 16.04
CA TRP A 89 3.68 3.97 14.94
C TRP A 89 2.55 3.70 13.95
N TRP A 90 1.32 3.57 14.44
CA TRP A 90 0.15 3.26 13.62
C TRP A 90 -0.29 4.44 12.74
N GLN A 91 -0.14 5.68 13.24
CA GLN A 91 -0.43 6.89 12.46
C GLN A 91 0.61 7.07 11.36
N ILE A 92 1.88 6.86 11.70
CA ILE A 92 3.00 6.90 10.75
C ILE A 92 2.80 5.84 9.67
N TRP A 93 2.38 4.64 10.05
CA TRP A 93 2.09 3.55 9.12
C TRP A 93 1.00 3.92 8.12
N ILE A 94 -0.13 4.45 8.59
CA ILE A 94 -1.23 4.90 7.72
C ILE A 94 -0.74 5.99 6.77
N VAL A 95 -0.17 7.07 7.30
CA VAL A 95 0.22 8.24 6.51
C VAL A 95 1.27 7.88 5.45
N SER A 96 2.30 7.11 5.82
CA SER A 96 3.34 6.68 4.87
C SER A 96 2.76 5.79 3.78
N TYR A 97 1.82 4.90 4.09
CA TYR A 97 1.19 4.04 3.09
C TYR A 97 0.37 4.83 2.06
N TRP A 98 -0.38 5.85 2.51
CA TRP A 98 -1.09 6.75 1.61
C TRP A 98 -0.15 7.50 0.66
N ILE A 99 1.03 7.93 1.14
CA ILE A 99 2.05 8.56 0.31
C ILE A 99 2.55 7.59 -0.77
N PHE A 100 2.85 6.33 -0.42
CA PHE A 100 3.28 5.32 -1.40
C PHE A 100 2.23 5.04 -2.48
N ILE A 101 0.95 4.95 -2.10
CA ILE A 101 -0.15 4.80 -3.08
C ILE A 101 -0.21 6.02 -4.00
N GLY A 102 -0.18 7.24 -3.43
CA GLY A 102 -0.22 8.48 -4.18
C GLY A 102 0.92 8.63 -5.20
N ILE A 103 2.14 8.27 -4.80
CA ILE A 103 3.31 8.25 -5.69
C ILE A 103 3.10 7.24 -6.83
N GLY A 104 2.63 6.02 -6.51
CA GLY A 104 2.38 4.99 -7.52
C GLY A 104 1.37 5.43 -8.58
N ILE A 105 0.26 6.02 -8.14
CA ILE A 105 -0.79 6.55 -9.04
C ILE A 105 -0.22 7.67 -9.92
N THR A 106 0.51 8.60 -9.32
CA THR A 106 1.09 9.75 -10.04
C THR A 106 2.04 9.29 -11.15
N ILE A 107 2.93 8.34 -10.86
CA ILE A 107 3.87 7.80 -11.86
C ILE A 107 3.12 7.07 -12.97
N ASP A 108 2.12 6.25 -12.64
CA ASP A 108 1.33 5.54 -13.66
C ASP A 108 0.57 6.52 -14.59
N ILE A 109 0.03 7.61 -14.07
CA ILE A 109 -0.63 8.66 -14.85
C ILE A 109 0.39 9.33 -15.80
N ILE A 110 1.54 9.75 -15.28
CA ILE A 110 2.60 10.40 -16.08
C ILE A 110 3.07 9.46 -17.21
N MET A 111 3.29 8.18 -16.91
CA MET A 111 3.73 7.20 -17.91
C MET A 111 2.70 6.98 -19.00
N LYS A 112 1.41 6.89 -18.65
CA LYS A 112 0.33 6.80 -19.65
C LYS A 112 0.27 8.04 -20.53
N TYR A 113 0.41 9.22 -19.92
CA TYR A 113 0.40 10.48 -20.65
C TYR A 113 1.57 10.56 -21.64
N ARG A 114 2.79 10.24 -21.20
CA ARG A 114 3.98 10.17 -22.07
C ARG A 114 3.84 9.16 -23.20
N LYS A 115 3.26 7.99 -22.92
CA LYS A 115 3.03 6.95 -23.94
C LYS A 115 1.98 7.36 -24.99
N LYS A 116 0.98 8.15 -24.58
CA LYS A 116 0.00 8.74 -25.52
C LYS A 116 0.64 9.82 -26.38
N LYS A 117 1.49 10.69 -25.79
CA LYS A 117 2.22 11.73 -26.51
C LYS A 117 3.19 11.16 -27.56
N ASN A 118 3.98 10.14 -27.23
CA ASN A 118 4.93 9.52 -28.17
C ASN A 118 4.28 8.70 -29.30
N LYS A 119 2.95 8.53 -29.29
CA LYS A 119 2.19 7.86 -30.35
C LYS A 119 1.46 8.84 -31.28
N SER A 120 1.44 10.12 -30.92
CA SER A 120 0.97 11.23 -31.76
C SER A 120 2.16 11.84 -32.48
#